data_AF-A0A8H6ZG27-F1
#
_entry.id   AF-A0A8H6ZG27-F1
#
_cell.length_a   1.000
_cell.length_b   1.000
_cell.length_c   1.000
_cell.angle_alpha   90.00
_cell.angle_beta   90.00
_cell.angle_gamma   90.00
#
_symmetry.space_group_name_H-M   'P 1'
#
loop_
_entity.id
_entity.type
_entity.pdbx_description
1 polymer ?
#
loop_
_entity_poly.entity_id
_entity_poly.type
_entity_poly.pdbx_seq_one_letter_code
_entity_poly.pdbx_strand_id
1 'polypeptide(L)'
;MANTTELPNPFTSLAFLPPTLADQVEATRYLFAATLGAYVWDMGLNLGNDHVLLFKHRVRFPTIVYFMSRAFTLAYVLTSFIFLVAPVKNCNALAITLDICLILSQTSTALLFFLRVTAVWYESKIAYAVFSILWIAVLGAGITSLLGVRAAHIGPTTKCLITTVPPNIEVAAIMPPNQRHRRLPCYKLPHSRSYDSGGFLHGPVSSFPGW
;
A
#
# COMPACT_ATOMS: atom_id res chain seq x y z
N MET A 1 -26.69 -1.86 9.64
CA MET A 1 -26.30 -0.56 9.03
C MET A 1 -26.19 0.40 10.19
N ALA A 2 -25.01 0.99 10.45
CA ALA A 2 -24.94 2.06 11.45
C ALA A 2 -25.67 3.27 10.87
N ASN A 3 -26.69 3.75 11.58
CA ASN A 3 -27.48 4.90 11.17
C ASN A 3 -26.55 6.13 11.20
N THR A 4 -26.45 6.87 10.10
CA THR A 4 -25.51 8.00 9.95
C THR A 4 -25.76 9.13 10.96
N THR A 5 -26.90 9.11 11.64
CA THR A 5 -27.31 10.04 12.70
C THR A 5 -26.73 9.71 14.08
N GLU A 6 -26.04 8.57 14.27
CA GLU A 6 -25.44 8.16 15.56
C GLU A 6 -23.90 8.16 15.58
N LEU A 7 -23.22 8.54 14.49
CA LEU A 7 -21.76 8.63 14.53
C LEU A 7 -21.34 9.97 15.17
N PRO A 8 -20.48 9.97 16.21
CA PRO A 8 -20.02 11.18 16.88
C PRO A 8 -19.31 12.18 15.97
N ASN A 9 -18.83 11.74 14.80
CA ASN A 9 -18.20 12.59 13.79
C ASN A 9 -18.35 11.97 12.37
N PRO A 10 -19.35 12.38 11.58
CA PRO A 10 -19.59 11.80 10.25
C PRO A 10 -18.53 12.18 9.20
N PHE A 11 -17.65 13.16 9.48
CA PHE A 11 -16.64 13.63 8.53
C PHE A 11 -15.27 12.97 8.69
N THR A 12 -15.04 12.21 9.77
CA THR A 12 -13.80 11.44 9.92
C THR A 12 -13.96 10.03 9.34
N SER A 13 -13.08 9.66 8.40
CA SER A 13 -13.12 8.33 7.78
C SER A 13 -12.92 7.20 8.79
N LEU A 14 -12.25 7.47 9.91
CA LEU A 14 -11.94 6.49 10.95
C LEU A 14 -13.19 6.08 11.75
N ALA A 15 -14.22 6.93 11.82
CA ALA A 15 -15.44 6.62 12.56
C ALA A 15 -16.28 5.50 11.91
N PHE A 16 -16.02 5.18 10.64
CA PHE A 16 -16.64 4.07 9.93
C PHE A 16 -15.92 2.72 10.13
N LEU A 17 -14.78 2.70 10.81
CA LEU A 17 -13.98 1.50 11.06
C LEU A 17 -14.18 0.98 12.49
N PRO A 18 -13.99 -0.33 12.74
CA PRO A 18 -13.83 -0.86 14.09
C PRO A 18 -12.65 -0.18 14.80
N PRO A 19 -12.71 0.06 16.12
CA PRO A 19 -11.70 0.82 16.85
C PRO A 19 -10.28 0.24 16.67
N THR A 20 -10.13 -1.08 16.71
CA THR A 20 -8.84 -1.76 16.53
C THR A 20 -8.21 -1.50 15.14
N LEU A 21 -9.04 -1.38 14.10
CA LEU A 21 -8.56 -1.13 12.74
C LEU A 21 -8.30 0.37 12.52
N ALA A 22 -9.10 1.23 13.14
CA ALA A 22 -8.89 2.68 13.12
C ALA A 22 -7.53 3.04 13.73
N ASP A 23 -7.21 2.50 14.92
CA ASP A 23 -5.93 2.71 15.60
C ASP A 23 -4.74 2.24 14.73
N GLN A 24 -4.87 1.07 14.10
CA GLN A 24 -3.84 0.53 13.21
C GLN A 24 -3.59 1.45 12.00
N VAL A 25 -4.65 1.94 11.37
CA VAL A 25 -4.54 2.86 10.21
C VAL A 25 -3.92 4.19 10.64
N GLU A 26 -4.28 4.70 11.81
CA GLU A 26 -3.70 5.94 12.36
C GLU A 26 -2.21 5.77 12.69
N ALA A 27 -1.83 4.70 13.39
CA ALA A 27 -0.42 4.40 13.65
C ALA A 27 0.38 4.24 12.35
N THR A 28 -0.19 3.57 11.37
CA THR A 28 0.43 3.36 10.05
C THR A 28 0.63 4.68 9.30
N ARG A 29 -0.31 5.62 9.38
CA ARG A 29 -0.17 6.98 8.81
C ARG A 29 1.06 7.69 9.35
N TYR A 30 1.23 7.72 10.67
CA TYR A 30 2.38 8.38 11.29
C TYR A 30 3.70 7.66 10.96
N LEU A 31 3.68 6.33 10.93
CA LEU A 31 4.86 5.53 10.57
C LEU A 31 5.34 5.84 9.15
N PHE A 32 4.43 5.89 8.16
CA PHE A 32 4.82 6.24 6.80
C PHE A 32 5.22 7.71 6.66
N ALA A 33 4.62 8.63 7.41
CA ALA A 33 5.05 10.03 7.44
C ALA A 33 6.50 10.17 7.95
N ALA A 34 6.80 9.52 9.08
CA ALA A 34 8.14 9.51 9.67
C ALA A 34 9.15 8.82 8.74
N THR A 35 8.78 7.68 8.16
CA THR A 35 9.62 6.92 7.22
C THR A 35 9.92 7.75 5.98
N LEU A 36 8.93 8.46 5.43
CA LEU A 36 9.13 9.34 4.29
C LEU A 36 10.11 10.46 4.61
N GLY A 37 9.93 11.13 5.75
CA GLY A 37 10.84 12.18 6.21
C GLY A 37 12.27 11.66 6.40
N ALA A 38 12.44 10.54 7.10
CA ALA A 38 13.73 9.92 7.31
C ALA A 38 14.39 9.48 6.00
N TYR A 39 13.63 8.94 5.06
CA TYR A 39 14.14 8.49 3.78
C TYR A 39 14.58 9.66 2.88
N VAL A 40 13.78 10.72 2.81
CA VAL A 40 14.14 11.95 2.07
C VAL A 40 15.38 12.59 2.70
N TRP A 41 15.45 12.60 4.03
CA TRP A 41 16.63 13.08 4.76
C TRP A 41 17.88 12.26 4.43
N ASP A 42 17.79 10.92 4.45
CA ASP A 42 18.89 10.02 4.07
C ASP A 42 19.33 10.23 2.61
N MET A 43 18.38 10.43 1.68
CA MET A 43 18.72 10.77 0.29
C MET A 43 19.48 12.09 0.22
N GLY A 44 19.03 13.13 0.94
CA GLY A 44 19.67 14.44 0.94
C GLY A 44 21.11 14.38 1.44
N LEU A 45 21.37 13.63 2.52
CA LEU A 45 22.72 13.46 3.06
C LEU A 45 23.65 12.69 2.12
N ASN A 46 23.12 11.65 1.46
CA ASN A 46 23.93 10.80 0.57
C ASN A 46 24.09 11.37 -0.85
N LEU A 47 23.25 12.32 -1.26
CA LEU A 47 23.23 12.86 -2.62
C LEU A 47 24.57 13.45 -3.06
N GLY A 48 25.29 14.10 -2.15
CA GLY A 48 26.62 14.65 -2.44
C GLY A 48 27.63 13.57 -2.83
N ASN A 49 27.63 12.45 -2.10
CA ASN A 49 28.54 11.34 -2.36
C ASN A 49 28.12 10.56 -3.62
N ASP A 50 26.81 10.39 -3.81
CA ASP A 50 26.20 9.72 -4.95
C ASP A 50 26.41 10.49 -6.27
N HIS A 51 26.35 11.83 -6.24
CA HIS A 51 26.60 12.69 -7.40
C HIS A 51 28.06 12.65 -7.83
N VAL A 52 29.01 12.64 -6.88
CA VAL A 52 30.43 12.48 -7.20
C VAL A 52 30.70 11.10 -7.83
N LEU A 53 30.02 10.04 -7.38
CA LEU A 53 30.17 8.71 -7.94
C LEU A 53 29.65 8.60 -9.38
N LEU A 54 28.52 9.24 -9.69
CA LEU A 54 27.89 9.22 -11.02
C LEU A 54 28.65 10.04 -12.07
N PHE A 55 29.15 11.22 -11.69
CA PHE A 55 29.77 12.14 -12.64
C PHE A 55 31.29 12.02 -12.73
N LYS A 56 31.96 11.45 -11.70
CA LYS A 56 33.43 11.38 -11.63
C LYS A 56 34.00 9.98 -11.84
N HIS A 57 33.21 8.91 -11.67
CA HIS A 57 33.66 7.52 -11.80
C HIS A 57 32.89 6.76 -12.87
N ARG A 58 33.49 5.66 -13.38
CA ARG A 58 32.88 4.81 -14.41
C ARG A 58 31.65 4.11 -13.84
N VAL A 59 30.46 4.46 -14.36
CA VAL A 59 29.18 3.87 -13.95
C VAL A 59 29.23 2.36 -14.20
N ARG A 60 29.15 1.58 -13.11
CA ARG A 60 29.10 0.12 -13.16
C ARG A 60 27.66 -0.35 -13.01
N PHE A 61 27.33 -1.53 -13.55
CA PHE A 61 25.97 -2.07 -13.49
C PHE A 61 25.32 -2.05 -12.08
N PRO A 62 26.03 -2.42 -10.98
CA PRO A 62 25.47 -2.34 -9.63
C PRO A 62 25.08 -0.93 -9.19
N THR A 63 25.75 0.11 -9.70
CA THR A 63 25.44 1.51 -9.40
C THR A 63 24.08 1.91 -9.98
N ILE A 64 23.77 1.49 -11.21
CA ILE A 64 22.48 1.77 -11.84
C ILE A 64 21.34 1.10 -11.06
N VAL A 65 21.51 -0.19 -10.73
CA VAL A 65 20.51 -0.94 -9.96
C VAL A 65 20.30 -0.31 -8.58
N TYR A 66 21.34 0.27 -7.98
CA TYR A 66 21.27 0.96 -6.69
C TYR A 66 20.39 2.20 -6.75
N PHE A 67 20.58 3.06 -7.75
CA PHE A 67 19.73 4.23 -7.94
C PHE A 67 18.29 3.85 -8.27
N MET A 68 18.08 2.81 -9.08
CA MET A 68 16.74 2.30 -9.37
C MET A 68 16.05 1.78 -8.10
N SER A 69 16.75 1.00 -7.28
CA SER A 69 16.25 0.54 -5.98
C SER A 69 15.83 1.72 -5.09
N ARG A 70 16.69 2.73 -4.94
CA ARG A 70 16.37 3.92 -4.15
C ARG A 70 15.17 4.69 -4.69
N ALA A 71 15.08 4.88 -6.00
CA ALA A 71 13.95 5.57 -6.63
C ALA A 71 12.62 4.81 -6.43
N PHE A 72 12.62 3.49 -6.60
CA PHE A 72 11.43 2.67 -6.40
C PHE A 72 11.01 2.60 -4.93
N THR A 73 11.96 2.54 -3.99
CA THR A 73 11.63 2.61 -2.55
C THR A 73 11.02 3.95 -2.19
N LEU A 74 11.55 5.07 -2.68
CA LEU A 74 10.96 6.39 -2.47
C LEU A 74 9.54 6.46 -3.03
N ALA A 75 9.34 5.99 -4.27
CA ALA A 75 8.03 5.93 -4.90
C ALA A 75 7.03 5.08 -4.11
N TYR A 76 7.48 3.94 -3.57
CA TYR A 76 6.66 3.08 -2.70
C TYR A 76 6.24 3.82 -1.42
N VAL A 77 7.19 4.41 -0.69
CA VAL A 77 6.91 5.11 0.58
C VAL A 77 5.99 6.32 0.34
N LEU A 78 6.23 7.09 -0.73
CA LEU A 78 5.37 8.20 -1.14
C LEU A 78 3.95 7.73 -1.46
N THR A 79 3.82 6.68 -2.28
CA THR A 79 2.51 6.15 -2.68
C THR A 79 1.74 5.58 -1.49
N SER A 80 2.42 4.90 -0.56
CA SER A 80 1.84 4.44 0.71
C SER A 80 1.33 5.59 1.56
N PHE A 81 2.12 6.66 1.71
CA PHE A 81 1.69 7.85 2.43
C PHE A 81 0.46 8.50 1.79
N ILE A 82 0.45 8.63 0.46
CA ILE A 82 -0.70 9.14 -0.31
C ILE A 82 -1.92 8.26 -0.11
N PHE A 83 -1.77 6.93 -0.16
CA PHE A 83 -2.87 5.98 0.06
C PHE A 83 -3.56 6.17 1.41
N LEU A 84 -2.77 6.49 2.44
CA LEU A 84 -3.26 6.66 3.80
C LEU A 84 -3.88 8.04 4.06
N VAL A 85 -3.36 9.10 3.42
CA VAL A 85 -3.68 10.50 3.76
C VAL A 85 -4.48 11.23 2.68
N ALA A 86 -4.32 10.93 1.40
CA ALA A 86 -4.98 11.67 0.33
C ALA A 86 -6.41 11.17 0.05
N PRO A 87 -7.35 12.05 -0.34
CA PRO A 87 -8.61 11.64 -0.93
C PRO A 87 -8.37 11.20 -2.39
N VAL A 88 -8.80 9.98 -2.75
CA VAL A 88 -8.50 9.39 -4.06
C VAL A 88 -9.76 8.84 -4.70
N LYS A 89 -9.96 9.13 -5.99
CA LYS A 89 -11.16 8.67 -6.73
C LYS A 89 -11.13 7.16 -7.02
N ASN A 90 -9.95 6.60 -7.32
CA ASN A 90 -9.76 5.21 -7.71
C ASN A 90 -8.81 4.49 -6.76
N CYS A 91 -9.35 3.91 -5.67
CA CYS A 91 -8.55 3.19 -4.67
C CYS A 91 -7.84 1.96 -5.23
N ASN A 92 -8.49 1.23 -6.14
CA ASN A 92 -7.92 0.02 -6.72
C ASN A 92 -6.69 0.32 -7.59
N ALA A 93 -6.75 1.39 -8.40
CA ALA A 93 -5.62 1.82 -9.20
C ALA A 93 -4.41 2.20 -8.32
N LEU A 94 -4.65 2.94 -7.25
CA LEU A 94 -3.60 3.34 -6.32
C LEU A 94 -2.99 2.13 -5.58
N ALA A 95 -3.80 1.16 -5.17
CA ALA A 95 -3.33 -0.06 -4.53
C ALA A 95 -2.46 -0.91 -5.47
N ILE A 96 -2.85 -1.02 -6.75
CA ILE A 96 -2.07 -1.67 -7.80
C ILE A 96 -0.72 -0.94 -8.00
N THR A 97 -0.74 0.39 -8.08
CA THR A 97 0.49 1.19 -8.21
C THR A 97 1.43 0.98 -7.02
N LEU A 98 0.88 1.00 -5.80
CA LEU A 98 1.64 0.75 -4.58
C LEU A 98 2.31 -0.63 -4.60
N ASP A 99 1.57 -1.66 -4.96
CA ASP A 99 2.08 -3.04 -5.03
C ASP A 99 3.16 -3.17 -6.12
N ILE A 100 2.98 -2.55 -7.29
CA ILE A 100 4.02 -2.51 -8.35
C ILE A 100 5.30 -1.83 -7.85
N CYS A 101 5.19 -0.67 -7.18
CA CYS A 101 6.35 0.02 -6.61
C CYS A 101 7.08 -0.85 -5.57
N LEU A 102 6.33 -1.58 -4.75
CA LEU A 102 6.88 -2.52 -3.78
C LEU A 102 7.66 -3.66 -4.46
N ILE A 103 7.05 -4.29 -5.49
CA ILE A 103 7.67 -5.40 -6.24
C ILE A 103 8.97 -4.94 -6.90
N LEU A 104 8.96 -3.78 -7.55
CA LEU A 104 10.15 -3.22 -8.20
C LEU A 104 11.25 -2.90 -7.19
N SER A 105 10.88 -2.33 -6.04
CA SER A 105 11.80 -2.04 -4.94
C SER A 105 12.44 -3.32 -4.39
N GLN A 106 11.64 -4.35 -4.08
CA GLN A 106 12.15 -5.62 -3.55
C GLN A 106 13.02 -6.36 -4.57
N THR A 107 12.57 -6.45 -5.83
CA THR A 107 13.29 -7.13 -6.91
C THR A 107 14.64 -6.47 -7.19
N SER A 108 14.69 -5.13 -7.19
CA SER A 108 15.93 -4.37 -7.38
C SER A 108 16.88 -4.54 -6.20
N THR A 109 16.35 -4.55 -4.97
CA THR A 109 17.14 -4.76 -3.76
C THR A 109 17.74 -6.17 -3.72
N ALA A 110 16.93 -7.20 -4.04
CA ALA A 110 17.39 -8.57 -4.15
C ALA A 110 18.47 -8.73 -5.25
N LEU A 111 18.31 -8.05 -6.38
CA LEU A 111 19.31 -8.03 -7.45
C LEU A 111 20.63 -7.39 -6.99
N LEU A 112 20.57 -6.31 -6.20
CA LEU A 112 21.78 -5.70 -5.62
C LEU A 112 22.51 -6.64 -4.67
N PHE A 113 21.78 -7.33 -3.80
CA PHE A 113 22.36 -8.33 -2.91
C PHE A 113 23.04 -9.44 -3.71
N PHE A 114 22.37 -9.94 -4.75
CA PHE A 114 22.95 -10.93 -5.66
C PHE A 114 24.25 -10.45 -6.33
N LEU A 115 24.26 -9.23 -6.88
CA LEU A 115 25.46 -8.65 -7.51
C LEU A 115 26.62 -8.48 -6.51
N ARG A 116 26.33 -8.13 -5.26
CA ARG A 116 27.36 -8.00 -4.21
C ARG A 116 27.90 -9.36 -3.79
N VAL A 117 27.03 -10.35 -3.61
CA VAL A 117 27.44 -11.71 -3.23
C VAL A 117 28.28 -12.36 -4.34
N THR A 118 27.87 -12.24 -5.59
CA THR A 118 28.63 -12.80 -6.73
C THR A 118 30.02 -12.16 -6.88
N ALA A 119 30.20 -10.91 -6.45
CA ALA A 119 31.51 -10.27 -6.40
C ALA A 119 32.41 -10.81 -5.27
N VAL A 120 31.83 -11.25 -4.14
CA VAL A 120 32.58 -11.82 -3.00
C VAL A 120 32.91 -13.29 -3.23
N TRP A 121 31.96 -14.06 -3.77
CA TRP A 121 32.08 -15.51 -3.98
C TRP A 121 32.50 -15.84 -5.42
N TYR A 122 33.59 -15.21 -5.86
CA TYR A 122 34.17 -15.42 -7.18
C TYR A 122 34.34 -16.94 -7.42
N GLU A 123 33.67 -17.48 -8.45
CA GLU A 123 33.65 -18.89 -8.91
C GLU A 123 32.64 -19.90 -8.31
N SER A 124 31.88 -19.58 -7.25
CA SER A 124 30.92 -20.58 -6.72
C SER A 124 29.61 -20.63 -7.53
N LYS A 125 29.50 -21.62 -8.44
CA LYS A 125 28.29 -21.86 -9.26
C LYS A 125 27.03 -22.11 -8.42
N ILE A 126 27.19 -22.72 -7.25
CA ILE A 126 26.08 -23.02 -6.31
C ILE A 126 25.50 -21.73 -5.74
N ALA A 127 26.33 -20.80 -5.26
CA ALA A 127 25.81 -19.54 -4.72
C ALA A 127 25.07 -18.76 -5.81
N TYR A 128 25.62 -18.67 -7.02
CA TYR A 128 24.94 -18.04 -8.14
C TYR A 128 23.56 -18.66 -8.42
N ALA A 129 23.45 -19.98 -8.42
CA ALA A 129 22.19 -20.68 -8.63
C ALA A 129 21.18 -20.42 -7.49
N VAL A 130 21.61 -20.53 -6.23
CA VAL A 130 20.72 -20.32 -5.07
C VAL A 130 20.17 -18.90 -5.04
N PHE A 131 21.02 -17.89 -5.19
CA PHE A 131 20.57 -16.49 -5.13
C PHE A 131 19.73 -16.10 -6.34
N SER A 132 19.97 -16.68 -7.52
CA SER A 132 19.11 -16.43 -8.69
C SER A 132 17.72 -17.06 -8.52
N ILE A 133 17.62 -18.28 -7.97
CA ILE A 133 16.33 -18.89 -7.61
C ILE A 133 15.58 -18.04 -6.58
N LEU A 134 16.27 -17.58 -5.53
CA LEU A 134 15.67 -16.70 -4.52
C LEU A 134 15.17 -15.39 -5.14
N TRP A 135 15.92 -14.81 -6.07
CA TRP A 135 15.51 -13.61 -6.78
C TRP A 135 14.24 -13.83 -7.62
N ILE A 136 14.17 -14.94 -8.37
CA ILE A 136 12.96 -15.31 -9.13
C ILE A 136 11.78 -15.58 -8.19
N ALA A 137 12.03 -16.21 -7.03
CA ALA A 137 10.99 -16.48 -6.03
C ALA A 137 10.38 -15.19 -5.47
N VAL A 138 11.21 -14.18 -5.16
CA VAL A 138 10.73 -12.85 -4.72
C VAL A 138 9.87 -12.20 -5.81
N LEU A 139 10.32 -12.25 -7.06
CA LEU A 139 9.56 -11.69 -8.19
C LEU A 139 8.21 -12.42 -8.38
N GLY A 140 8.22 -13.75 -8.31
CA GLY A 140 7.01 -14.57 -8.45
C GLY A 140 6.01 -14.34 -7.32
N ALA A 141 6.48 -14.21 -6.08
CA ALA A 141 5.64 -13.86 -4.93
C ALA A 141 5.01 -12.47 -5.11
N GLY A 142 5.80 -11.50 -5.58
CA GLY A 142 5.32 -10.16 -5.91
C GLY A 142 4.20 -10.16 -6.96
N ILE A 143 4.42 -10.82 -8.09
CA ILE A 143 3.40 -10.93 -9.16
C ILE A 143 2.11 -11.59 -8.64
N THR A 144 2.23 -12.57 -7.75
CA THR A 144 1.06 -13.23 -7.15
C THR A 144 0.29 -12.28 -6.24
N SER A 145 0.97 -11.41 -5.49
CA SER A 145 0.37 -10.34 -4.67
C SER A 145 -0.55 -9.44 -5.52
N LEU A 146 -0.07 -9.05 -6.70
CA LEU A 146 -0.78 -8.14 -7.60
C LEU A 146 -2.17 -8.66 -8.02
N LEU A 147 -2.34 -9.98 -8.10
CA LEU A 147 -3.61 -10.61 -8.43
C LEU A 147 -4.62 -10.55 -7.27
N GLY A 148 -4.13 -10.55 -6.02
CA GLY A 148 -4.94 -10.58 -4.81
C GLY A 148 -5.29 -9.21 -4.24
N VAL A 149 -4.50 -8.17 -4.55
CA VAL A 149 -4.71 -6.83 -3.99
C VAL A 149 -6.01 -6.21 -4.52
N ARG A 150 -6.87 -5.79 -3.59
CA ARG A 150 -8.05 -4.95 -3.85
C ARG A 150 -8.16 -3.89 -2.77
N ALA A 151 -8.55 -2.69 -3.20
CA ALA A 151 -8.84 -1.58 -2.31
C ALA A 151 -10.17 -0.91 -2.68
N ALA A 152 -10.89 -0.44 -1.66
CA ALA A 152 -12.16 0.24 -1.80
C ALA A 152 -12.24 1.47 -0.91
N HIS A 153 -13.28 2.27 -1.09
CA HIS A 153 -13.57 3.44 -0.26
C HIS A 153 -14.12 3.08 1.11
N ILE A 154 -13.76 3.87 2.11
CA ILE A 154 -14.28 3.77 3.46
C ILE A 154 -15.62 4.50 3.55
N GLY A 155 -16.73 3.75 3.55
CA GLY A 155 -18.08 4.31 3.67
C GLY A 155 -18.37 5.37 2.58
N PRO A 156 -19.03 6.50 2.91
CA PRO A 156 -19.27 7.59 1.97
C PRO A 156 -18.04 8.48 1.72
N THR A 157 -16.88 8.16 2.32
CA THR A 157 -15.69 9.02 2.26
C THR A 157 -14.80 8.67 1.06
N THR A 158 -13.97 9.63 0.64
CA THR A 158 -13.02 9.46 -0.48
C THR A 158 -11.66 8.88 -0.04
N LYS A 159 -11.60 8.26 1.15
CA LYS A 159 -10.39 7.59 1.66
C LYS A 159 -10.41 6.11 1.32
N CYS A 160 -9.22 5.53 1.11
CA CYS A 160 -9.06 4.15 0.69
C CYS A 160 -8.70 3.23 1.86
N LEU A 161 -9.21 1.99 1.83
CA LEU A 161 -8.68 0.87 2.60
C LEU A 161 -8.42 -0.34 1.71
N ILE A 162 -7.50 -1.22 2.12
CA ILE A 162 -7.31 -2.53 1.52
C ILE A 162 -8.44 -3.44 2.01
N THR A 163 -9.21 -4.03 1.08
CA THR A 163 -10.42 -4.80 1.42
C THR A 163 -10.26 -6.31 1.33
N THR A 164 -9.26 -6.80 0.60
CA THR A 164 -8.94 -8.23 0.54
C THR A 164 -7.44 -8.45 0.40
N VAL A 165 -6.87 -9.19 1.36
CA VAL A 165 -5.82 -10.16 1.06
C VAL A 165 -6.54 -11.51 1.08
N PRO A 166 -6.55 -12.30 -0.01
CA PRO A 166 -7.08 -13.65 0.05
C PRO A 166 -6.42 -14.40 1.22
N PRO A 167 -7.16 -15.14 2.07
CA PRO A 167 -6.62 -15.80 3.26
C PRO A 167 -5.50 -16.82 2.96
N ASN A 168 -5.24 -17.08 1.67
CA ASN A 168 -4.19 -17.91 1.11
C ASN A 168 -2.87 -17.18 0.80
N ILE A 169 -2.73 -15.86 1.05
CA ILE A 169 -1.48 -15.09 0.84
C ILE A 169 -0.95 -14.46 2.16
N GLU A 170 -1.39 -14.96 3.32
CA GLU A 170 -0.81 -14.56 4.62
C GLU A 170 0.54 -15.25 4.88
N VAL A 171 1.52 -15.01 4.02
CA VAL A 171 2.92 -15.40 4.24
C VAL A 171 3.80 -14.16 4.23
N ALA A 172 3.52 -13.20 5.13
CA ALA A 172 4.46 -12.12 5.50
C ALA A 172 4.02 -11.26 6.68
N ALA A 173 2.77 -11.36 7.17
CA ALA A 173 2.38 -10.68 8.39
C ALA A 173 2.42 -11.69 9.54
N ILE A 174 3.30 -11.45 10.52
CA ILE A 174 3.24 -12.11 11.82
C ILE A 174 1.95 -11.62 12.49
N MET A 175 0.83 -12.27 12.17
CA MET A 175 -0.41 -12.13 12.92
C MET A 175 -0.45 -13.26 13.95
N PRO A 176 -0.60 -12.97 15.25
CA PRO A 176 -0.62 -14.00 16.27
C PRO A 176 -1.81 -14.96 16.05
N PRO A 177 -1.62 -16.26 16.33
CA PRO A 177 -2.58 -17.33 15.98
C PRO A 177 -3.91 -17.28 16.73
N ASN A 178 -4.15 -16.28 17.59
CA ASN A 178 -5.31 -16.25 18.49
C ASN A 178 -6.59 -15.65 17.86
N GLN A 179 -6.67 -15.49 16.53
CA GLN A 179 -7.89 -15.04 15.84
C GLN A 179 -8.56 -16.10 14.97
N ARG A 180 -8.18 -17.38 15.08
CA ARG A 180 -8.80 -18.47 14.29
C ARG A 180 -10.30 -18.69 14.59
N HIS A 181 -10.82 -18.17 15.71
CA HIS A 181 -12.22 -18.34 16.13
C HIS A 181 -13.14 -17.13 15.89
N ARG A 182 -12.63 -15.96 15.49
CA ARG A 182 -13.48 -14.88 14.95
C ARG A 182 -13.37 -14.89 13.43
N ARG A 183 -14.05 -15.86 12.82
CA ARG A 183 -14.50 -15.69 11.43
C ARG A 183 -15.43 -14.48 11.42
N LEU A 184 -14.86 -13.30 11.20
CA LEU A 184 -15.63 -12.14 10.76
C LEU A 184 -16.17 -12.54 9.38
N PRO A 185 -17.50 -12.64 9.20
CA PRO A 185 -18.05 -12.88 7.88
C PRO A 185 -17.56 -11.74 6.99
N CYS A 186 -16.99 -12.10 5.84
CA CYS A 186 -16.61 -11.18 4.77
C CYS A 186 -17.66 -10.08 4.67
N TYR A 187 -17.27 -8.85 4.96
CA TYR A 187 -18.13 -7.70 4.79
C TYR A 187 -18.35 -7.54 3.27
N LYS A 188 -19.41 -8.17 2.76
CA LYS A 188 -19.94 -7.87 1.43
C LYS A 188 -20.37 -6.42 1.47
N LEU A 189 -19.53 -5.54 0.93
CA LEU A 189 -19.96 -4.20 0.52
C LEU A 189 -21.09 -4.40 -0.50
N PRO A 190 -22.32 -3.89 -0.25
CA PRO A 190 -23.40 -4.01 -1.22
C PRO A 190 -23.00 -3.24 -2.48
N HIS A 191 -23.10 -3.95 -3.60
CA HIS A 191 -22.95 -3.44 -4.95
C HIS A 191 -23.77 -2.15 -5.12
N SER A 192 -23.10 -1.04 -5.43
CA SER A 192 -23.73 0.25 -5.71
C SER A 192 -24.73 0.05 -6.85
N ARG A 193 -26.03 0.15 -6.54
CA ARG A 193 -27.09 0.25 -7.52
C ARG A 193 -27.06 1.69 -8.06
N SER A 194 -26.96 1.83 -9.37
CA SER A 194 -27.04 3.10 -10.09
C SER A 194 -28.17 3.97 -9.55
N TYR A 195 -27.84 5.20 -9.19
CA TYR A 195 -28.80 6.28 -9.01
C TYR A 195 -29.31 6.66 -10.42
N ASP A 196 -30.49 6.14 -10.79
CA ASP A 196 -31.22 6.62 -11.95
C ASP A 196 -31.84 7.98 -11.60
N SER A 197 -31.54 8.96 -12.46
CA SER A 197 -32.09 10.31 -12.41
C SER A 197 -33.42 10.31 -13.15
N GLY A 198 -34.52 10.69 -12.50
CA GLY A 198 -35.77 10.97 -13.21
C GLY A 198 -37.00 11.09 -12.31
N GLY A 199 -37.66 12.27 -12.36
CA GLY A 199 -39.07 12.40 -12.01
C GLY A 199 -39.39 13.21 -10.75
N PHE A 200 -39.24 14.53 -10.83
CA PHE A 200 -39.89 15.48 -9.92
C PHE A 200 -41.22 15.91 -10.57
N LEU A 201 -42.37 15.42 -10.09
CA LEU A 201 -43.69 15.99 -10.39
C LEU A 201 -44.59 15.93 -9.14
N HIS A 202 -44.99 17.14 -8.72
CA HIS A 202 -46.21 17.58 -8.02
C HIS A 202 -46.61 17.01 -6.63
N GLY A 203 -46.95 17.94 -5.71
CA GLY A 203 -47.31 17.76 -4.28
C GLY A 203 -48.73 17.19 -4.02
N PRO A 204 -49.49 17.56 -2.95
CA PRO A 204 -49.36 18.73 -2.05
C PRO A 204 -49.47 18.49 -0.52
N VAL A 205 -48.96 19.47 0.24
CA VAL A 205 -49.46 20.16 1.46
C VAL A 205 -50.44 19.45 2.43
N SER A 206 -50.06 19.35 3.72
CA SER A 206 -50.85 19.74 4.91
C SER A 206 -50.00 19.55 6.19
N SER A 207 -49.63 20.64 6.89
CA SER A 207 -50.31 21.26 8.03
C SER A 207 -50.09 20.54 9.38
N PHE A 208 -49.23 21.11 10.23
CA PHE A 208 -49.19 20.86 11.69
C PHE A 208 -49.31 22.22 12.40
N PRO A 209 -50.29 22.44 13.29
CA PRO A 209 -50.25 23.52 14.26
C PRO A 209 -49.50 23.07 15.51
N GLY A 210 -48.80 24.01 16.15
CA GLY A 210 -48.11 23.80 17.42
C GLY A 210 -49.07 23.57 18.59
N TRP A 211 -48.56 22.87 19.60
CA TRP A 211 -48.32 23.32 20.98
C TRP A 211 -47.23 22.42 21.56
#